data_AF-A0A3M8P7M0-F1
#
_entry.id   AF-A0A3M8P7M0-F1
#
_cell.length_a   1.000
_cell.length_b   1.000
_cell.length_c   1.000
_cell.angle_alpha   90.00
_cell.angle_beta   90.00
_cell.angle_gamma   90.00
#
_symmetry.space_group_name_H-M   'P 1'
#
loop_
_entity.id
_entity.type
_entity.pdbx_description
1 polymer ?
#
loop_
_entity_poly.entity_id
_entity_poly.type
_entity_poly.pdbx_seq_one_letter_code
_entity_poly.pdbx_strand_id
1 'polypeptide(L)'
;MRSDVLKKVITGIVLVLFMGIWSSPASAASDLPASHGFYDEITYLMEQEILGGYPDGTVRPNVIVSRAEAAIMIGRMEELDGTQRDSRFSDVTKGQKASGYIAEAQAAGYINGYPNGTFRPYAPITRGDMAIILSRVFPTPFSITADFTDVSPNMQAYEAISDILAANITIGYANHTFQPYTHVTRGQFAAFLARGLEPEFKNDARMAHSYMKDKTKSYTYNTGTHGLETHTFRYEDGPANEPIGYIWAREVPSIKETYLYGEVETRKQLILAHPIMDVFDPPILAYPIKVGTTYSLDNVHDVTHTITAVGVTVETPYRTFTNGVEVTVEFGYKEYFVEGFGKVKTVNKNGTIFELINVE
;
A
#
# COMPACT_ATOMS: atom_id res chain seq x y z
N MET A 1 34.37 12.45 -74.26
CA MET A 1 33.62 13.33 -73.33
C MET A 1 33.08 12.42 -72.23
N ARG A 2 33.74 12.12 -71.10
CA ARG A 2 34.42 12.93 -70.08
C ARG A 2 33.57 14.10 -69.56
N SER A 3 33.00 13.90 -68.36
CA SER A 3 32.42 14.92 -67.49
C SER A 3 33.29 15.04 -66.24
N ASP A 4 33.72 16.26 -65.95
CA ASP A 4 34.55 16.65 -64.83
C ASP A 4 33.73 17.09 -63.60
N VAL A 5 34.45 17.23 -62.48
CA VAL A 5 34.25 18.20 -61.37
C VAL A 5 33.56 17.70 -60.08
N LEU A 6 34.38 17.19 -59.17
CA LEU A 6 34.70 17.75 -57.83
C LEU A 6 33.62 18.55 -57.07
N LYS A 7 33.09 18.01 -55.96
CA LYS A 7 32.72 18.80 -54.77
C LYS A 7 33.06 18.06 -53.48
N LYS A 8 33.84 18.73 -52.64
CA LYS A 8 34.26 18.33 -51.29
C LYS A 8 33.06 18.34 -50.34
N VAL A 9 32.88 17.25 -49.58
CA VAL A 9 31.98 17.21 -48.43
C VAL A 9 32.78 17.68 -47.22
N ILE A 10 32.37 18.81 -46.64
CA ILE A 10 32.87 19.28 -45.34
C ILE A 10 32.00 18.60 -44.28
N THR A 11 32.65 17.76 -43.48
CA THR A 11 32.10 17.16 -42.26
C THR A 11 31.80 18.27 -41.25
N GLY A 12 30.52 18.53 -41.01
CA GLY A 12 30.05 19.32 -39.86
C GLY A 12 29.61 18.36 -38.76
N ILE A 13 30.39 18.25 -37.69
CA ILE A 13 29.97 17.62 -36.44
C ILE A 13 28.92 18.56 -35.82
N VAL A 14 27.65 18.21 -35.94
CA VAL A 14 26.59 18.83 -35.14
C VAL A 14 26.53 18.06 -33.83
N LEU A 15 27.21 18.61 -32.83
CA LEU A 15 27.06 18.21 -31.43
C LEU A 15 25.72 18.74 -30.94
N VAL A 16 24.65 17.98 -31.19
CA VAL A 16 23.36 18.23 -30.54
C VAL A 16 23.56 17.89 -29.07
N LEU A 17 23.84 18.92 -28.27
CA LEU A 17 23.71 18.88 -26.81
C LEU A 17 22.23 18.69 -26.48
N PHE A 18 21.77 17.44 -26.51
CA PHE A 18 20.58 17.04 -25.78
C PHE A 18 20.86 17.34 -24.30
N MET A 19 20.31 18.43 -23.77
CA MET A 19 20.03 18.54 -22.34
C MET A 19 18.90 17.55 -22.01
N GLY A 20 19.19 16.26 -22.20
CA GLY A 20 18.40 15.19 -21.64
C GLY A 20 18.52 15.27 -20.13
N ILE A 21 17.39 15.17 -19.45
CA ILE A 21 17.36 14.93 -18.01
C ILE A 21 17.98 13.54 -17.85
N TRP A 22 19.27 13.49 -17.51
CA TRP A 22 19.89 12.25 -17.09
C TRP A 22 19.29 11.94 -15.72
N SER A 23 18.29 11.08 -15.68
CA SER A 23 17.96 10.34 -14.46
C SER A 23 19.19 9.50 -14.15
N SER A 24 20.03 9.97 -13.22
CA SER A 24 21.08 9.11 -12.68
C SER A 24 20.39 7.91 -12.03
N PRO A 25 20.80 6.67 -12.34
CA PRO A 25 20.24 5.49 -11.68
C PRO A 25 20.46 5.61 -10.16
N ALA A 26 19.55 5.08 -9.35
CA ALA A 26 19.60 5.16 -7.88
C ALA A 26 20.95 4.68 -7.30
N SER A 27 21.55 3.67 -7.94
CA SER A 27 22.89 3.13 -7.58
C SER A 27 24.04 4.11 -7.74
N ALA A 28 23.82 5.26 -8.39
CA ALA A 28 24.80 6.32 -8.60
C ALA A 28 24.56 7.57 -7.72
N ALA A 29 23.48 7.62 -6.93
CA ALA A 29 23.17 8.76 -6.09
C ALA A 29 24.08 8.82 -4.85
N SER A 30 24.84 9.91 -4.71
CA SER A 30 25.86 10.04 -3.66
C SER A 30 25.31 10.12 -2.22
N ASP A 31 24.04 10.48 -2.06
CA ASP A 31 23.36 10.66 -0.77
C ASP A 31 22.32 9.58 -0.45
N LEU A 32 22.31 8.48 -1.21
CA LEU A 32 21.43 7.32 -1.01
C LEU A 32 22.26 6.03 -0.88
N PRO A 33 22.91 5.80 0.27
CA PRO A 33 23.63 4.55 0.50
C PRO A 33 22.64 3.37 0.66
N ALA A 34 23.07 2.16 0.31
CA ALA A 34 22.29 0.92 0.50
C ALA A 34 21.85 0.67 1.96
N SER A 35 22.48 1.33 2.94
CA SER A 35 22.09 1.29 4.35
C SER A 35 20.96 2.27 4.73
N HIS A 36 20.53 3.13 3.80
CA HIS A 36 19.43 4.05 4.03
C HIS A 36 18.12 3.27 4.20
N GLY A 37 17.33 3.59 5.23
CA GLY A 37 16.15 2.81 5.61
C GLY A 37 14.99 2.79 4.61
N PHE A 38 15.09 3.54 3.51
CA PHE A 38 14.15 3.56 2.39
C PHE A 38 14.84 3.34 1.04
N TYR A 39 16.02 2.71 1.05
CA TYR A 39 16.84 2.54 -0.16
C TYR A 39 16.07 1.81 -1.26
N ASP A 40 15.41 0.70 -0.92
CA ASP A 40 14.69 -0.14 -1.89
C ASP A 40 13.48 0.60 -2.46
N GLU A 41 12.64 1.22 -1.61
CA GLU A 41 11.48 1.97 -2.08
C GLU A 41 11.87 3.16 -2.97
N ILE A 42 12.92 3.90 -2.59
CA ILE A 42 13.43 5.03 -3.38
C ILE A 42 13.98 4.54 -4.72
N THR A 43 14.74 3.44 -4.71
CA THR A 43 15.33 2.85 -5.92
C THR A 43 14.25 2.39 -6.88
N TYR A 44 13.26 1.66 -6.38
CA TYR A 44 12.08 1.25 -7.16
C TYR A 44 11.40 2.46 -7.84
N LEU A 45 11.10 3.52 -7.09
CA LEU A 45 10.45 4.70 -7.67
C LEU A 45 11.34 5.48 -8.65
N MET A 46 12.66 5.40 -8.52
CA MET A 46 13.58 5.97 -9.52
C MET A 46 13.59 5.14 -10.80
N GLU A 47 13.54 3.81 -10.70
CA GLU A 47 13.44 2.88 -11.84
C GLU A 47 12.11 3.04 -12.58
N GLN A 48 11.02 3.31 -11.87
CA GLN A 48 9.71 3.65 -12.45
C GLN A 48 9.62 5.11 -12.94
N GLU A 49 10.72 5.88 -12.89
CA GLU A 49 10.78 7.31 -13.25
C GLU A 49 9.84 8.26 -12.47
N ILE A 50 9.16 7.75 -11.44
CA ILE A 50 8.28 8.51 -10.54
C ILE A 50 9.10 9.50 -9.73
N LEU A 51 10.20 9.05 -9.14
CA LEU A 51 11.11 9.87 -8.34
C LEU A 51 12.35 10.24 -9.14
N GLY A 52 12.53 11.53 -9.43
CA GLY A 52 13.75 12.06 -10.03
C GLY A 52 14.79 12.47 -8.99
N GLY A 53 16.07 12.34 -9.35
CA GLY A 53 17.18 13.01 -8.67
C GLY A 53 17.32 14.49 -9.04
N TYR A 54 18.32 15.13 -8.47
CA TYR A 54 18.70 16.51 -8.70
C TYR A 54 19.87 16.61 -9.68
N PRO A 55 20.08 17.77 -10.35
CA PRO A 55 21.18 17.93 -11.31
C PRO A 55 22.59 17.74 -10.73
N ASP A 56 22.73 17.81 -9.41
CA ASP A 56 23.98 17.56 -8.67
C ASP A 56 24.22 16.06 -8.37
N GLY A 57 23.37 15.16 -8.88
CA GLY A 57 23.49 13.72 -8.68
C GLY A 57 22.98 13.24 -7.31
N THR A 58 22.21 14.05 -6.60
CA THR A 58 21.59 13.69 -5.30
C THR A 58 20.11 13.33 -5.44
N VAL A 59 19.55 12.59 -4.48
CA VAL A 59 18.10 12.30 -4.38
C VAL A 59 17.44 13.10 -3.26
N ARG A 60 18.23 13.49 -2.25
CA ARG A 60 17.87 14.26 -1.06
C ARG A 60 16.78 13.60 -0.21
N PRO A 61 16.93 12.31 0.18
CA PRO A 61 15.88 11.56 0.86
C PRO A 61 15.54 12.09 2.25
N ASN A 62 16.46 12.82 2.89
CA ASN A 62 16.29 13.37 4.24
C ASN A 62 15.79 14.83 4.27
N VAL A 63 15.57 15.44 3.10
CA VAL A 63 15.02 16.80 3.02
C VAL A 63 13.50 16.74 3.09
N ILE A 64 12.88 17.71 3.76
CA ILE A 64 11.43 17.83 3.83
C ILE A 64 10.84 18.03 2.43
N VAL A 65 9.83 17.24 2.10
CA VAL A 65 9.17 17.33 0.79
C VAL A 65 8.17 18.49 0.77
N SER A 66 8.20 19.26 -0.32
CA SER A 66 7.24 20.31 -0.60
C SER A 66 5.99 19.77 -1.30
N ARG A 67 4.90 20.55 -1.24
CA ARG A 67 3.65 20.24 -1.96
C ARG A 67 3.83 20.12 -3.47
N ALA A 68 4.69 20.92 -4.07
CA ALA A 68 5.03 20.84 -5.48
C ALA A 68 5.78 19.55 -5.85
N GLU A 69 6.72 19.10 -4.99
CA GLU A 69 7.45 17.85 -5.24
C GLU A 69 6.54 16.63 -5.13
N ALA A 70 5.64 16.60 -4.16
CA ALA A 70 4.60 15.57 -4.08
C ALA A 70 3.71 15.55 -5.32
N ALA A 71 3.25 16.72 -5.78
CA ALA A 71 2.44 16.82 -7.00
C ALA A 71 3.18 16.28 -8.24
N ILE A 72 4.50 16.52 -8.35
CA ILE A 72 5.32 15.95 -9.42
C ILE A 72 5.39 14.41 -9.32
N MET A 73 5.63 13.86 -8.12
CA MET A 73 5.70 12.40 -7.94
C MET A 73 4.37 11.73 -8.26
N ILE A 74 3.25 12.26 -7.73
CA ILE A 74 1.90 11.77 -8.03
C ILE A 74 1.62 11.88 -9.52
N GLY A 75 1.89 13.05 -10.12
CA GLY A 75 1.59 13.28 -11.51
C GLY A 75 2.39 12.41 -12.47
N ARG A 76 3.60 11.98 -12.11
CA ARG A 76 4.37 11.01 -12.90
C ARG A 76 3.82 9.59 -12.76
N MET A 77 3.50 9.19 -11.53
CA MET A 77 2.94 7.88 -11.25
C MET A 77 1.58 7.68 -11.91
N GLU A 78 0.76 8.73 -11.96
CA GLU A 78 -0.56 8.75 -12.60
C GLU A 78 -0.50 9.15 -14.09
N GLU A 79 0.71 9.24 -14.66
CA GLU A 79 0.94 9.60 -16.07
C GLU A 79 0.23 10.89 -16.53
N LEU A 80 0.11 11.88 -15.65
CA LEU A 80 -0.54 13.16 -15.91
C LEU A 80 0.31 14.06 -16.82
N ASP A 81 -0.35 14.92 -17.60
CA ASP A 81 0.34 15.90 -18.44
C ASP A 81 1.03 17.00 -17.62
N GLY A 82 2.33 16.81 -17.39
CA GLY A 82 3.21 17.75 -16.68
C GLY A 82 3.56 19.05 -17.43
N THR A 83 3.04 19.28 -18.65
CA THR A 83 3.34 20.50 -19.41
C THR A 83 3.03 21.76 -18.60
N GLN A 84 4.00 22.66 -18.47
CA GLN A 84 3.85 23.85 -17.64
C GLN A 84 2.71 24.76 -18.14
N ARG A 85 1.79 25.11 -17.24
CA ARG A 85 0.62 25.94 -17.52
C ARG A 85 0.20 26.72 -16.27
N ASP A 86 -0.57 27.79 -16.45
CA ASP A 86 -1.19 28.44 -15.30
C ASP A 86 -2.26 27.52 -14.72
N SER A 87 -2.36 27.48 -13.40
CA SER A 87 -3.40 26.72 -12.71
C SER A 87 -4.50 27.64 -12.21
N ARG A 88 -5.57 27.06 -11.62
CA ARG A 88 -6.59 27.85 -10.90
C ARG A 88 -6.08 28.49 -9.61
N PHE A 89 -4.91 28.09 -9.12
CA PHE A 89 -4.34 28.65 -7.90
C PHE A 89 -3.55 29.90 -8.21
N SER A 90 -3.81 30.97 -7.46
CA SER A 90 -3.23 32.30 -7.74
C SER A 90 -1.71 32.35 -7.56
N ASP A 91 -1.12 31.40 -6.85
CA ASP A 91 0.31 31.28 -6.56
C ASP A 91 1.03 30.19 -7.37
N VAL A 92 0.35 29.59 -8.36
CA VAL A 92 0.92 28.59 -9.26
C VAL A 92 0.82 29.06 -10.71
N THR A 93 1.93 29.61 -11.18
CA THR A 93 2.10 30.16 -12.54
C THR A 93 2.85 29.17 -13.44
N LYS A 94 2.68 29.33 -14.76
CA LYS A 94 3.40 28.57 -15.79
C LYS A 94 4.92 28.51 -15.60
N GLY A 95 5.55 29.52 -14.99
CA GLY A 95 7.00 29.52 -14.73
C GLY A 95 7.49 28.41 -13.78
N GLN A 96 6.60 27.79 -13.00
CA GLN A 96 6.96 26.76 -12.03
C GLN A 96 6.96 25.37 -12.69
N LYS A 97 7.99 24.56 -12.41
CA LYS A 97 8.12 23.20 -12.98
C LYS A 97 6.96 22.27 -12.64
N ALA A 98 6.38 22.41 -11.45
CA ALA A 98 5.27 21.58 -10.99
C ALA A 98 3.90 22.05 -11.52
N SER A 99 3.82 23.18 -12.22
CA SER A 99 2.53 23.84 -12.52
C SER A 99 1.56 22.96 -13.32
N GLY A 100 2.05 22.22 -14.31
CA GLY A 100 1.24 21.25 -15.07
C GLY A 100 0.72 20.11 -14.21
N TYR A 101 1.62 19.45 -13.48
CA TYR A 101 1.24 18.37 -12.55
C TYR A 101 0.28 18.84 -11.45
N ILE A 102 0.45 20.06 -10.92
CA ILE A 102 -0.47 20.63 -9.92
C ILE A 102 -1.86 20.83 -10.53
N ALA A 103 -1.94 21.30 -11.78
CA ALA A 103 -3.21 21.50 -12.46
C ALA A 103 -3.94 20.18 -12.71
N GLU A 104 -3.24 19.18 -13.27
CA GLU A 104 -3.86 17.88 -13.58
C GLU A 104 -4.19 17.08 -12.33
N ALA A 105 -3.29 17.01 -11.33
CA ALA A 105 -3.57 16.27 -10.10
C ALA A 105 -4.71 16.90 -9.29
N GLN A 106 -4.94 18.21 -9.43
CA GLN A 106 -6.13 18.85 -8.87
C GLN A 106 -7.38 18.47 -9.66
N ALA A 107 -7.32 18.45 -10.99
CA ALA A 107 -8.44 18.08 -11.86
C ALA A 107 -8.87 16.62 -11.65
N ALA A 108 -7.89 15.71 -11.45
CA ALA A 108 -8.10 14.30 -11.11
C ALA A 108 -8.57 14.09 -9.65
N GLY A 109 -8.54 15.13 -8.82
CA GLY A 109 -9.01 15.06 -7.43
C GLY A 109 -7.97 14.57 -6.42
N TYR A 110 -6.75 14.22 -6.83
CA TYR A 110 -5.68 13.73 -5.94
C TYR A 110 -5.21 14.79 -4.94
N ILE A 111 -5.11 16.06 -5.37
CA ILE A 111 -4.67 17.17 -4.52
C ILE A 111 -5.69 18.30 -4.46
N ASN A 112 -5.67 19.04 -3.35
CA ASN A 112 -6.50 20.23 -3.15
C ASN A 112 -5.66 21.42 -2.69
N GLY A 113 -6.12 22.62 -3.03
CA GLY A 113 -5.57 23.88 -2.50
C GLY A 113 -6.29 24.36 -1.25
N TYR A 114 -5.93 25.56 -0.82
CA TYR A 114 -6.49 26.20 0.35
C TYR A 114 -7.75 27.01 -0.01
N PRO A 115 -8.66 27.26 0.96
CA PRO A 115 -9.90 28.02 0.71
C PRO A 115 -9.69 29.43 0.15
N ASN A 116 -8.51 30.02 0.34
CA ASN A 116 -8.15 31.33 -0.19
C ASN A 116 -7.71 31.31 -1.67
N GLY A 117 -7.84 30.18 -2.37
CA GLY A 117 -7.46 30.04 -3.77
C GLY A 117 -5.96 29.84 -4.03
N THR A 118 -5.17 29.52 -3.00
CA THR A 118 -3.72 29.23 -3.14
C THR A 118 -3.42 27.74 -3.04
N PHE A 119 -2.32 27.28 -3.63
CA PHE A 119 -1.80 25.92 -3.47
C PHE A 119 -0.65 25.83 -2.46
N ARG A 120 0.14 26.90 -2.33
CA ARG A 120 1.38 26.98 -1.54
C ARG A 120 2.41 25.94 -1.96
N PRO A 121 2.93 25.98 -3.21
CA PRO A 121 3.77 24.93 -3.79
C PRO A 121 5.03 24.60 -2.97
N TYR A 122 5.63 25.60 -2.32
CA TYR A 122 6.85 25.44 -1.54
C TYR A 122 6.62 25.17 -0.05
N ALA A 123 5.36 25.09 0.38
CA ALA A 123 5.08 24.71 1.76
C ALA A 123 5.41 23.23 1.98
N PRO A 124 5.93 22.86 3.16
CA PRO A 124 6.20 21.48 3.49
C PRO A 124 4.90 20.68 3.64
N ILE A 125 4.95 19.39 3.32
CA ILE A 125 3.83 18.45 3.55
C ILE A 125 3.93 17.89 4.97
N THR A 126 2.81 17.86 5.69
CA THR A 126 2.68 17.09 6.92
C THR A 126 2.31 15.63 6.64
N ARG A 127 2.56 14.74 7.59
CA ARG A 127 2.21 13.32 7.45
C ARG A 127 0.71 13.09 7.28
N GLY A 128 -0.12 13.95 7.88
CA GLY A 128 -1.57 13.96 7.66
C GLY A 128 -1.96 14.43 6.25
N ASP A 129 -1.30 15.45 5.72
CA ASP A 129 -1.50 15.87 4.32
C ASP A 129 -1.11 14.74 3.35
N MET A 130 -0.01 14.04 3.63
CA MET A 130 0.41 12.87 2.86
C MET A 130 -0.63 11.76 2.92
N ALA A 131 -1.24 11.47 4.08
CA ALA A 131 -2.31 10.48 4.18
C ALA A 131 -3.51 10.85 3.30
N ILE A 132 -3.97 12.11 3.33
CA ILE A 132 -5.08 12.60 2.50
C ILE A 132 -4.78 12.45 1.01
N ILE A 133 -3.54 12.70 0.59
CA ILE A 133 -3.12 12.52 -0.79
C ILE A 133 -3.17 11.03 -1.16
N LEU A 134 -2.55 10.18 -0.33
CA LEU A 134 -2.41 8.76 -0.62
C LEU A 134 -3.74 8.01 -0.59
N SER A 135 -4.69 8.40 0.26
CA SER A 135 -6.01 7.76 0.30
C SER A 135 -6.85 8.04 -0.95
N ARG A 136 -6.55 9.14 -1.67
CA ARG A 136 -7.20 9.47 -2.95
C ARG A 136 -6.56 8.77 -4.13
N VAL A 137 -5.24 8.58 -4.05
CA VAL A 137 -4.44 7.93 -5.08
C VAL A 137 -4.60 6.41 -5.02
N PHE A 138 -4.62 5.86 -3.81
CA PHE A 138 -4.79 4.44 -3.53
C PHE A 138 -6.11 4.25 -2.78
N PRO A 139 -7.27 4.41 -3.46
CA PRO A 139 -8.55 4.17 -2.83
C PRO A 139 -8.60 2.74 -2.32
N THR A 140 -9.39 2.52 -1.27
CA THR A 140 -9.62 1.22 -0.69
C THR A 140 -11.12 0.99 -0.55
N PRO A 141 -11.62 -0.24 -0.82
CA PRO A 141 -13.05 -0.51 -0.77
C PRO A 141 -13.60 -0.62 0.65
N PHE A 142 -12.75 -0.56 1.68
CA PHE A 142 -13.15 -0.56 3.09
C PHE A 142 -12.19 0.29 3.92
N SER A 143 -12.66 0.85 5.03
CA SER A 143 -11.84 1.67 5.93
C SER A 143 -11.88 1.12 7.35
N ILE A 144 -10.72 0.91 7.98
CA ILE A 144 -10.65 0.39 9.35
C ILE A 144 -10.51 1.53 10.35
N THR A 145 -11.00 1.38 11.57
CA THR A 145 -10.78 2.40 12.62
C THR A 145 -9.29 2.57 12.91
N ALA A 146 -8.72 3.74 12.56
CA ALA A 146 -7.41 4.15 13.04
C ALA A 146 -7.47 4.48 14.54
N ASP A 147 -6.63 3.81 15.33
CA ASP A 147 -6.64 3.91 16.80
C ASP A 147 -5.32 4.41 17.40
N PHE A 148 -4.63 5.24 16.62
CA PHE A 148 -3.44 5.95 17.05
C PHE A 148 -3.79 6.96 18.15
N THR A 149 -2.92 7.05 19.15
CA THR A 149 -3.12 7.89 20.35
C THR A 149 -3.17 9.39 20.06
N ASP A 150 -2.66 9.82 18.91
CA ASP A 150 -2.60 11.22 18.45
C ASP A 150 -3.49 11.50 17.23
N VAL A 151 -4.42 10.59 16.92
CA VAL A 151 -5.38 10.72 15.82
C VAL A 151 -6.78 10.80 16.40
N SER A 152 -7.45 11.95 16.20
CA SER A 152 -8.81 12.19 16.67
C SER A 152 -9.82 11.94 15.53
N PRO A 153 -10.99 11.31 15.79
CA PRO A 153 -12.08 11.19 14.82
C PRO A 153 -12.55 12.52 14.22
N ASN A 154 -12.32 13.65 14.91
CA ASN A 154 -12.68 14.99 14.42
C ASN A 154 -11.58 15.65 13.59
N MET A 155 -10.43 15.00 13.38
CA MET A 155 -9.33 15.53 12.58
C MET A 155 -9.64 15.38 11.09
N GLN A 156 -9.30 16.39 10.28
CA GLN A 156 -9.47 16.35 8.82
C GLN A 156 -8.83 15.11 8.15
N ALA A 157 -7.68 14.64 8.65
CA ALA A 157 -6.98 13.49 8.10
C ALA A 157 -7.46 12.13 8.64
N TYR A 158 -8.46 12.08 9.52
CA TYR A 158 -8.88 10.86 10.20
C TYR A 158 -9.23 9.73 9.23
N GLU A 159 -10.17 9.97 8.32
CA GLU A 159 -10.59 8.99 7.32
C GLU A 159 -9.41 8.56 6.44
N ALA A 160 -8.64 9.52 5.95
CA ALA A 160 -7.49 9.21 5.10
C ALA A 160 -6.43 8.36 5.80
N ILE A 161 -6.22 8.56 7.11
CA ILE A 161 -5.30 7.73 7.92
C ILE A 161 -5.86 6.31 8.08
N SER A 162 -7.17 6.19 8.31
CA SER A 162 -7.90 4.92 8.37
C SER A 162 -7.80 4.14 7.05
N ASP A 163 -7.94 4.83 5.92
CA ASP A 163 -7.87 4.26 4.56
C ASP A 163 -6.47 3.71 4.25
N ILE A 164 -5.41 4.51 4.48
CA ILE A 164 -4.04 4.05 4.19
C ILE A 164 -3.56 2.99 5.18
N LEU A 165 -4.18 2.90 6.36
CA LEU A 165 -3.96 1.80 7.32
C LEU A 165 -4.63 0.52 6.81
N ALA A 166 -5.87 0.61 6.31
CA ALA A 166 -6.59 -0.50 5.67
C ALA A 166 -5.85 -1.04 4.43
N ALA A 167 -5.25 -0.15 3.63
CA ALA A 167 -4.45 -0.52 2.45
C ALA A 167 -3.03 -1.05 2.76
N ASN A 168 -2.69 -1.23 4.05
CA ASN A 168 -1.35 -1.59 4.55
C ASN A 168 -0.22 -0.65 4.08
N ILE A 169 -0.53 0.59 3.73
CA ILE A 169 0.46 1.62 3.37
C ILE A 169 1.12 2.16 4.65
N THR A 170 0.45 2.09 5.80
CA THR A 170 1.02 2.47 7.10
C THR A 170 0.66 1.50 8.21
N ILE A 171 1.50 1.45 9.25
CA ILE A 171 1.23 0.80 10.54
C ILE A 171 1.49 1.74 11.73
N GLY A 172 1.72 3.03 11.45
CA GLY A 172 2.15 4.03 12.42
C GLY A 172 3.53 3.75 13.03
N TYR A 173 3.78 4.37 14.17
CA TYR A 173 5.03 4.23 14.94
C TYR A 173 4.88 3.21 16.07
N ALA A 174 6.02 2.71 16.56
CA ALA A 174 6.05 1.73 17.64
C ALA A 174 5.38 2.21 18.95
N ASN A 175 5.34 3.53 19.18
CA ASN A 175 4.67 4.15 20.33
C ASN A 175 3.16 4.41 20.12
N HIS A 176 2.53 3.75 19.14
CA HIS A 176 1.10 3.88 18.85
C HIS A 176 0.69 5.31 18.43
N THR A 177 1.57 6.03 17.74
CA THR A 177 1.26 7.34 17.14
C THR A 177 1.28 7.27 15.62
N PHE A 178 0.57 8.17 14.95
CA PHE A 178 0.69 8.43 13.51
C PHE A 178 1.57 9.64 13.22
N GLN A 179 1.62 10.63 14.12
CA GLN A 179 2.30 11.92 13.98
C GLN A 179 1.79 12.79 12.82
N PRO A 180 0.48 13.11 12.77
CA PRO A 180 -0.14 13.76 11.61
C PRO A 180 0.41 15.15 11.31
N TYR A 181 0.90 15.88 12.31
CA TYR A 181 1.40 17.25 12.16
C TYR A 181 2.91 17.34 11.87
N THR A 182 3.62 16.20 11.87
CA THR A 182 5.06 16.17 11.58
C THR A 182 5.30 16.28 10.09
N HIS A 183 6.29 17.09 9.69
CA HIS A 183 6.70 17.17 8.28
C HIS A 183 7.37 15.89 7.81
N VAL A 184 7.05 15.46 6.59
CA VAL A 184 7.63 14.24 6.01
C VAL A 184 8.82 14.54 5.13
N THR A 185 9.83 13.69 5.19
CA THR A 185 10.96 13.76 4.25
C THR A 185 10.56 13.24 2.87
N ARG A 186 11.34 13.62 1.85
CA ARG A 186 11.18 13.11 0.48
C ARG A 186 11.28 11.60 0.41
N GLY A 187 12.19 11.00 1.18
CA GLY A 187 12.32 9.54 1.30
C GLY A 187 11.12 8.89 2.01
N GLN A 188 10.54 9.53 3.02
CA GLN A 188 9.33 9.01 3.67
C GLN A 188 8.12 9.05 2.73
N PHE A 189 7.94 10.14 1.97
CA PHE A 189 6.87 10.25 0.98
C PHE A 189 7.04 9.20 -0.13
N ALA A 190 8.27 9.05 -0.65
CA ALA A 190 8.64 8.01 -1.61
C ALA A 190 8.32 6.61 -1.08
N ALA A 191 8.73 6.30 0.16
CA ALA A 191 8.44 5.01 0.75
C ALA A 191 6.95 4.71 0.77
N PHE A 192 6.10 5.67 1.17
CA PHE A 192 4.65 5.48 1.18
C PHE A 192 4.03 5.27 -0.21
N LEU A 193 4.52 5.99 -1.23
CA LEU A 193 4.09 5.74 -2.62
C LEU A 193 4.44 4.32 -3.06
N ALA A 194 5.66 3.86 -2.78
CA ALA A 194 6.08 2.50 -3.12
C ALA A 194 5.21 1.43 -2.45
N ARG A 195 4.79 1.63 -1.18
CA ARG A 195 3.82 0.72 -0.51
C ARG A 195 2.42 0.74 -1.13
N GLY A 196 2.05 1.85 -1.75
CA GLY A 196 0.81 1.93 -2.52
C GLY A 196 0.89 1.10 -3.80
N LEU A 197 2.05 1.17 -4.47
CA LEU A 197 2.30 0.58 -5.79
C LEU A 197 2.70 -0.88 -5.78
N GLU A 198 3.35 -1.40 -4.73
CA GLU A 198 3.83 -2.80 -4.74
C GLU A 198 3.57 -3.54 -3.43
N PRO A 199 3.16 -4.82 -3.49
CA PRO A 199 2.97 -5.68 -2.33
C PRO A 199 4.21 -5.82 -1.46
N GLU A 200 5.40 -5.91 -2.06
CA GLU A 200 6.64 -6.16 -1.33
C GLU A 200 7.00 -5.04 -0.35
N PHE A 201 6.56 -3.81 -0.64
CA PHE A 201 6.81 -2.65 0.21
C PHE A 201 5.70 -2.41 1.23
N LYS A 202 4.57 -3.12 1.14
CA LYS A 202 3.47 -2.95 2.09
C LYS A 202 3.88 -3.37 3.49
N ASN A 203 3.31 -2.67 4.48
CA ASN A 203 3.59 -2.92 5.87
C ASN A 203 2.67 -3.99 6.44
N ASP A 204 3.24 -5.01 7.06
CA ASP A 204 2.55 -5.89 7.98
C ASP A 204 2.88 -5.52 9.42
N ALA A 205 1.99 -5.88 10.35
CA ALA A 205 2.27 -5.75 11.76
C ALA A 205 3.48 -6.61 12.14
N ARG A 206 4.61 -5.95 12.46
CA ARG A 206 5.77 -6.65 13.02
C ARG A 206 5.53 -6.96 14.49
N MET A 207 5.07 -8.18 14.75
CA MET A 207 4.85 -8.72 16.10
C MET A 207 5.98 -9.68 16.48
N ALA A 208 6.34 -9.71 17.76
CA ALA A 208 7.42 -10.58 18.23
C ALA A 208 7.02 -12.05 18.05
N HIS A 209 7.90 -12.86 17.45
CA HIS A 209 7.67 -14.29 17.21
C HIS A 209 6.53 -14.62 16.22
N SER A 210 6.03 -13.65 15.46
CA SER A 210 4.99 -13.86 14.45
C SER A 210 5.53 -14.49 13.16
N TYR A 211 4.67 -15.21 12.43
CA TYR A 211 4.97 -15.64 11.07
C TYR A 211 4.43 -14.56 10.12
N MET A 212 5.28 -13.75 9.50
CA MET A 212 4.79 -12.70 8.60
C MET A 212 4.34 -13.29 7.26
N LYS A 213 3.11 -12.96 6.83
CA LYS A 213 2.59 -13.34 5.52
C LYS A 213 3.25 -12.52 4.41
N ASP A 214 3.99 -13.18 3.53
CA ASP A 214 4.58 -12.54 2.35
C ASP A 214 3.50 -12.27 1.30
N LYS A 215 3.21 -10.99 1.02
CA LYS A 215 2.20 -10.55 0.06
C LYS A 215 2.60 -10.74 -1.41
N THR A 216 3.85 -11.09 -1.68
CA THR A 216 4.32 -11.41 -3.04
C THR A 216 4.05 -12.87 -3.43
N LYS A 217 3.59 -13.69 -2.46
CA LYS A 217 3.42 -15.13 -2.61
C LYS A 217 1.98 -15.55 -2.85
N SER A 218 1.84 -16.72 -3.45
CA SER A 218 0.56 -17.41 -3.62
C SER A 218 0.38 -18.47 -2.54
N TYR A 219 -0.81 -18.54 -1.94
CA TYR A 219 -1.13 -19.46 -0.84
C TYR A 219 -2.22 -20.42 -1.28
N THR A 220 -1.91 -21.72 -1.38
CA THR A 220 -2.89 -22.74 -1.77
C THR A 220 -3.45 -23.44 -0.54
N TYR A 221 -4.77 -23.48 -0.45
CA TYR A 221 -5.52 -24.21 0.57
C TYR A 221 -6.23 -25.40 -0.07
N ASN A 222 -6.23 -26.52 0.64
CA ASN A 222 -7.15 -27.60 0.35
C ASN A 222 -8.45 -27.32 1.09
N THR A 223 -9.58 -27.24 0.39
CA THR A 223 -10.90 -27.00 1.00
C THR A 223 -11.66 -28.28 1.30
N GLY A 224 -11.16 -29.45 0.90
CA GLY A 224 -11.85 -30.73 1.07
C GLY A 224 -13.09 -30.90 0.17
N THR A 225 -14.08 -30.01 0.25
CA THR A 225 -15.36 -30.09 -0.47
C THR A 225 -15.30 -29.47 -1.88
N HIS A 226 -14.55 -28.38 -2.07
CA HIS A 226 -14.48 -27.66 -3.34
C HIS A 226 -13.11 -27.82 -4.04
N GLY A 227 -12.29 -28.77 -3.59
CA GLY A 227 -10.94 -28.96 -4.11
C GLY A 227 -9.97 -27.93 -3.56
N LEU A 228 -9.13 -27.36 -4.44
CA LEU A 228 -8.14 -26.36 -4.05
C LEU A 228 -8.68 -24.95 -4.20
N GLU A 229 -8.24 -24.04 -3.35
CA GLU A 229 -8.38 -22.60 -3.54
C GLU A 229 -7.01 -21.92 -3.42
N THR A 230 -6.85 -20.81 -4.12
CA THR A 230 -5.58 -20.07 -4.19
C THR A 230 -5.82 -18.63 -3.76
N HIS A 231 -4.99 -18.15 -2.84
CA HIS A 231 -5.05 -16.80 -2.32
C HIS A 231 -3.83 -16.02 -2.79
N THR A 232 -4.05 -14.90 -3.47
CA THR A 232 -2.99 -14.00 -3.93
C THR A 232 -3.32 -12.57 -3.51
N PHE A 233 -2.31 -11.79 -3.15
CA PHE A 233 -2.48 -10.37 -2.87
C PHE A 233 -2.06 -9.57 -4.10
N ARG A 234 -3.02 -8.94 -4.76
CA ARG A 234 -2.83 -8.33 -6.07
C ARG A 234 -3.72 -7.12 -6.26
N TYR A 235 -3.36 -6.31 -7.25
CA TYR A 235 -4.16 -5.18 -7.67
C TYR A 235 -5.46 -5.67 -8.32
N GLU A 236 -6.59 -5.10 -7.93
CA GLU A 236 -7.91 -5.38 -8.50
C GLU A 236 -8.60 -4.07 -8.89
N ASP A 237 -9.33 -4.15 -10.00
CA ASP A 237 -10.28 -3.13 -10.40
C ASP A 237 -11.66 -3.47 -9.82
N GLY A 238 -12.37 -2.46 -9.34
CA GLY A 238 -13.75 -2.53 -8.92
C GLY A 238 -14.74 -2.40 -10.09
N PRO A 239 -16.05 -2.46 -9.78
CA PRO A 239 -17.10 -2.28 -10.78
C PRO A 239 -16.91 -0.98 -11.57
N ALA A 240 -17.21 -1.00 -12.87
CA ALA A 240 -17.09 0.15 -13.78
C ALA A 240 -15.67 0.75 -13.92
N ASN A 241 -14.63 -0.06 -13.73
CA ASN A 241 -13.22 0.34 -13.78
C ASN A 241 -12.83 1.39 -12.72
N GLU A 242 -13.53 1.42 -11.58
CA GLU A 242 -13.06 2.18 -10.42
C GLU A 242 -12.03 1.35 -9.67
N PRO A 243 -10.81 1.85 -9.43
CA PRO A 243 -9.76 1.05 -8.81
C PRO A 243 -10.10 0.66 -7.37
N ILE A 244 -9.97 -0.64 -7.03
CA ILE A 244 -10.02 -1.14 -5.64
C ILE A 244 -8.63 -1.08 -5.00
N GLY A 245 -7.58 -1.25 -5.81
CA GLY A 245 -6.21 -1.31 -5.36
C GLY A 245 -5.78 -2.74 -4.97
N TYR A 246 -4.71 -2.83 -4.19
CA TYR A 246 -4.16 -4.11 -3.75
C TYR A 246 -5.00 -4.74 -2.64
N ILE A 247 -5.52 -5.95 -2.89
CA ILE A 247 -6.40 -6.70 -1.99
C ILE A 247 -6.12 -8.21 -2.11
N TRP A 248 -6.57 -9.02 -1.14
CA TRP A 248 -6.51 -10.47 -1.30
C TRP A 248 -7.63 -10.96 -2.20
N ALA A 249 -7.27 -11.79 -3.18
CA ALA A 249 -8.17 -12.50 -4.06
C ALA A 249 -8.08 -14.00 -3.78
N ARG A 250 -9.22 -14.59 -3.41
CA ARG A 250 -9.42 -16.04 -3.24
C ARG A 250 -10.07 -16.61 -4.49
N GLU A 251 -9.33 -17.42 -5.23
CA GLU A 251 -9.81 -18.11 -6.42
C GLU A 251 -10.23 -19.53 -6.09
N VAL A 252 -11.42 -19.93 -6.53
CA VAL A 252 -11.98 -21.28 -6.34
C VAL A 252 -12.25 -21.91 -7.71
N PRO A 253 -11.24 -22.57 -8.33
CA PRO A 253 -11.33 -23.05 -9.71
C PRO A 253 -12.48 -24.03 -9.98
N SER A 254 -12.87 -24.83 -8.99
CA SER A 254 -13.93 -25.82 -9.13
C SER A 254 -15.30 -25.22 -9.45
N ILE A 255 -15.55 -23.98 -8.99
CA ILE A 255 -16.80 -23.24 -9.24
C ILE A 255 -16.59 -22.00 -10.12
N LYS A 256 -15.34 -21.72 -10.53
CA LYS A 256 -14.95 -20.56 -11.36
C LYS A 256 -15.33 -19.21 -10.74
N GLU A 257 -15.18 -19.10 -9.42
CA GLU A 257 -15.48 -17.88 -8.66
C GLU A 257 -14.20 -17.29 -8.05
N THR A 258 -14.18 -15.97 -7.93
CA THR A 258 -13.15 -15.21 -7.22
C THR A 258 -13.82 -14.34 -6.16
N TYR A 259 -13.30 -14.41 -4.94
CA TYR A 259 -13.80 -13.64 -3.81
C TYR A 259 -12.70 -12.70 -3.30
N LEU A 260 -13.01 -11.41 -3.24
CA LEU A 260 -12.09 -10.40 -2.72
C LEU A 260 -12.30 -10.23 -1.21
N TYR A 261 -11.22 -10.06 -0.46
CA TYR A 261 -11.29 -9.81 0.97
C TYR A 261 -10.09 -8.98 1.46
N GLY A 262 -10.33 -8.15 2.46
CA GLY A 262 -9.30 -7.49 3.24
C GLY A 262 -8.83 -8.40 4.37
N GLU A 263 -7.53 -8.38 4.64
CA GLU A 263 -6.94 -9.00 5.83
C GLU A 263 -5.96 -7.99 6.40
N VAL A 264 -6.33 -7.40 7.53
CA VAL A 264 -5.56 -6.32 8.14
C VAL A 264 -5.18 -6.70 9.54
N GLU A 265 -3.88 -6.84 9.75
CA GLU A 265 -3.30 -7.08 11.05
C GLU A 265 -2.54 -5.84 11.54
N THR A 266 -2.83 -5.46 12.78
CA THR A 266 -2.20 -4.36 13.50
C THR A 266 -1.60 -4.90 14.80
N ARG A 267 -0.90 -4.04 15.56
CA ARG A 267 -0.41 -4.41 16.90
C ARG A 267 -1.51 -4.73 17.91
N LYS A 268 -2.76 -4.42 17.59
CA LYS A 268 -3.91 -4.56 18.50
C LYS A 268 -4.94 -5.57 18.02
N GLN A 269 -4.96 -5.90 16.74
CA GLN A 269 -5.99 -6.79 16.20
C GLN A 269 -5.67 -7.33 14.82
N LEU A 270 -6.25 -8.50 14.52
CA LEU A 270 -6.45 -9.05 13.19
C LEU A 270 -7.94 -8.92 12.81
N ILE A 271 -8.20 -8.33 11.65
CA ILE A 271 -9.54 -8.14 11.09
C ILE A 271 -9.57 -8.73 9.67
N LEU A 272 -10.67 -9.40 9.32
CA LEU A 272 -11.04 -9.64 7.92
C LEU A 272 -12.12 -8.64 7.52
N ALA A 273 -12.00 -8.10 6.30
CA ALA A 273 -12.94 -7.12 5.77
C ALA A 273 -13.53 -7.60 4.46
N HIS A 274 -14.80 -7.28 4.21
CA HIS A 274 -15.49 -7.62 2.98
C HIS A 274 -15.68 -6.35 2.12
N PRO A 275 -15.02 -6.25 0.95
CA PRO A 275 -14.93 -5.02 0.16
C PRO A 275 -16.26 -4.52 -0.44
N ILE A 276 -17.34 -5.30 -0.35
CA ILE A 276 -18.64 -4.97 -0.97
C ILE A 276 -19.76 -4.99 0.10
N MET A 277 -19.41 -5.00 1.39
CA MET A 277 -20.39 -4.95 2.47
C MET A 277 -20.12 -3.74 3.37
N ASP A 278 -21.19 -3.00 3.71
CA ASP A 278 -21.16 -1.88 4.67
C ASP A 278 -21.06 -2.35 6.14
N VAL A 279 -20.60 -3.58 6.36
CA VAL A 279 -20.52 -4.19 7.69
C VAL A 279 -19.06 -4.45 8.02
N PHE A 280 -18.60 -3.84 9.11
CA PHE A 280 -17.33 -4.14 9.71
C PHE A 280 -17.48 -5.30 10.67
N ASP A 281 -16.81 -6.40 10.37
CA ASP A 281 -16.70 -7.51 11.30
C ASP A 281 -15.87 -7.07 12.52
N PRO A 282 -16.23 -7.52 13.73
CA PRO A 282 -15.37 -7.30 14.87
C PRO A 282 -14.01 -7.99 14.66
N PRO A 283 -12.98 -7.56 15.40
CA PRO A 283 -11.68 -8.23 15.39
C PRO A 283 -11.80 -9.73 15.63
N ILE A 284 -11.21 -10.50 14.72
CA ILE A 284 -11.07 -11.96 14.85
C ILE A 284 -10.13 -12.27 16.00
N LEU A 285 -9.02 -11.55 16.08
CA LEU A 285 -8.10 -11.58 17.20
C LEU A 285 -7.92 -10.15 17.72
N ALA A 286 -8.08 -9.96 19.03
CA ALA A 286 -7.68 -8.75 19.73
C ALA A 286 -6.43 -9.05 20.57
N TYR A 287 -5.40 -8.20 20.44
CA TYR A 287 -4.11 -8.34 21.08
C TYR A 287 -4.00 -7.47 22.35
N PRO A 288 -3.47 -7.99 23.47
CA PRO A 288 -3.01 -9.37 23.65
C PRO A 288 -4.19 -10.36 23.72
N ILE A 289 -3.98 -11.55 23.16
CA ILE A 289 -5.01 -12.58 23.02
C ILE A 289 -5.42 -13.13 24.38
N LYS A 290 -6.72 -13.26 24.61
CA LYS A 290 -7.29 -13.83 25.84
C LYS A 290 -8.17 -15.03 25.51
N VAL A 291 -7.85 -16.20 26.09
CA VAL A 291 -8.70 -17.38 26.04
C VAL A 291 -10.05 -17.07 26.71
N GLY A 292 -11.14 -17.56 26.11
CA GLY A 292 -12.52 -17.28 26.52
C GLY A 292 -13.12 -16.04 25.87
N THR A 293 -12.36 -15.26 25.10
CA THR A 293 -12.91 -14.12 24.34
C THR A 293 -13.88 -14.62 23.27
N THR A 294 -15.03 -13.98 23.15
CA THR A 294 -16.08 -14.32 22.18
C THR A 294 -16.36 -13.16 21.23
N TYR A 295 -16.66 -13.46 19.96
CA TYR A 295 -17.10 -12.50 18.95
C TYR A 295 -18.07 -13.16 17.96
N SER A 296 -18.76 -12.37 17.13
CA SER A 296 -19.61 -12.87 16.04
C SER A 296 -19.32 -12.10 14.76
N LEU A 297 -19.21 -12.81 13.63
CA LEU A 297 -18.82 -12.26 12.32
C LEU A 297 -20.03 -12.01 11.41
N ASP A 298 -21.26 -12.10 11.91
CA ASP A 298 -22.44 -11.92 11.07
C ASP A 298 -23.64 -11.43 11.89
N ASN A 299 -24.06 -10.18 11.63
CA ASN A 299 -25.23 -9.56 12.26
C ASN A 299 -26.56 -10.26 11.88
N VAL A 300 -26.55 -11.19 10.94
CA VAL A 300 -27.74 -11.91 10.46
C VAL A 300 -27.92 -13.27 11.14
N HIS A 301 -26.83 -13.92 11.53
CA HIS A 301 -26.85 -15.31 12.02
C HIS A 301 -26.25 -15.50 13.43
N ASP A 302 -25.65 -14.47 14.04
CA ASP A 302 -25.12 -14.47 15.42
C ASP A 302 -24.24 -15.69 15.74
N VAL A 303 -23.44 -16.17 14.78
CA VAL A 303 -22.58 -17.34 15.01
C VAL A 303 -21.46 -16.96 15.98
N THR A 304 -21.45 -17.58 17.15
CA THR A 304 -20.46 -17.29 18.19
C THR A 304 -19.13 -17.97 17.90
N HIS A 305 -18.05 -17.19 17.92
CA HIS A 305 -16.66 -17.65 17.85
C HIS A 305 -16.04 -17.47 19.23
N THR A 306 -15.36 -18.49 19.75
CA THR A 306 -14.70 -18.46 21.07
C THR A 306 -13.24 -18.83 20.94
N ILE A 307 -12.33 -17.98 21.42
CA ILE A 307 -10.92 -18.32 21.53
C ILE A 307 -10.75 -19.38 22.62
N THR A 308 -10.42 -20.61 22.25
CA THR A 308 -10.33 -21.74 23.18
C THR A 308 -8.91 -22.09 23.61
N ALA A 309 -7.90 -21.72 22.82
CA ALA A 309 -6.51 -21.92 23.18
C ALA A 309 -5.56 -20.95 22.45
N VAL A 310 -4.37 -20.73 23.03
CA VAL A 310 -3.28 -19.94 22.45
C VAL A 310 -1.96 -20.72 22.60
N GLY A 311 -0.99 -20.46 21.73
CA GLY A 311 0.28 -21.18 21.73
C GLY A 311 0.14 -22.64 21.32
N VAL A 312 -0.90 -22.96 20.53
CA VAL A 312 -1.11 -24.32 20.04
C VAL A 312 -0.20 -24.60 18.84
N THR A 313 0.32 -25.82 18.77
CA THR A 313 1.01 -26.30 17.57
C THR A 313 -0.03 -26.66 16.52
N VAL A 314 0.08 -26.05 15.34
CA VAL A 314 -0.81 -26.29 14.20
C VAL A 314 0.02 -26.89 13.07
N GLU A 315 -0.23 -28.16 12.78
CA GLU A 315 0.39 -28.87 11.66
C GLU A 315 -0.46 -28.68 10.39
N THR A 316 0.18 -28.22 9.32
CA THR A 316 -0.36 -28.22 7.95
C THR A 316 0.63 -28.87 6.99
N PRO A 317 0.22 -29.29 5.78
CA PRO A 317 1.14 -29.86 4.79
C PRO A 317 2.24 -28.89 4.34
N TYR A 318 1.99 -27.58 4.37
CA TYR A 318 3.02 -26.58 4.08
C TYR A 318 4.09 -26.55 5.18
N ARG A 319 3.68 -26.40 6.45
CA ARG A 319 4.60 -26.40 7.60
C ARG A 319 3.87 -26.55 8.93
N THR A 320 4.66 -26.73 9.99
CA THR A 320 4.20 -26.61 11.38
C THR A 320 4.34 -25.17 11.88
N PHE A 321 3.27 -24.64 12.47
CA PHE A 321 3.22 -23.37 13.20
C PHE A 321 3.16 -23.63 14.70
N THR A 322 3.92 -22.89 15.51
CA THR A 322 4.05 -23.15 16.96
C THR A 322 3.39 -22.11 17.85
N ASN A 323 2.84 -21.04 17.27
CA ASN A 323 2.17 -19.94 17.97
C ASN A 323 0.70 -19.81 17.54
N GLY A 324 0.04 -20.94 17.26
CA GLY A 324 -1.34 -20.95 16.80
C GLY A 324 -2.34 -20.50 17.87
N VAL A 325 -3.47 -20.00 17.40
CA VAL A 325 -4.63 -19.60 18.19
C VAL A 325 -5.80 -20.47 17.74
N GLU A 326 -6.37 -21.24 18.66
CA GLU A 326 -7.56 -22.06 18.39
C GLU A 326 -8.82 -21.25 18.68
N VAL A 327 -9.72 -21.20 17.70
CA VAL A 327 -11.04 -20.60 17.81
C VAL A 327 -12.09 -21.69 17.57
N THR A 328 -12.96 -21.92 18.54
CA THR A 328 -14.11 -22.82 18.39
C THR A 328 -15.34 -22.02 17.99
N VAL A 329 -16.01 -22.45 16.94
CA VAL A 329 -17.24 -21.86 16.40
C VAL A 329 -18.45 -22.63 16.95
N GLU A 330 -19.56 -21.93 17.24
CA GLU A 330 -20.76 -22.42 17.95
C GLU A 330 -21.30 -23.79 17.50
N PHE A 331 -21.13 -24.17 16.23
CA PHE A 331 -21.57 -25.46 15.69
C PHE A 331 -20.51 -26.58 15.75
N GLY A 332 -19.39 -26.36 16.45
CA GLY A 332 -18.35 -27.34 16.71
C GLY A 332 -17.24 -27.40 15.64
N TYR A 333 -17.12 -26.39 14.79
CA TYR A 333 -15.96 -26.21 13.91
C TYR A 333 -14.80 -25.58 14.70
N LYS A 334 -13.56 -25.88 14.33
CA LYS A 334 -12.36 -25.23 14.88
C LYS A 334 -11.59 -24.52 13.80
N GLU A 335 -11.27 -23.26 14.02
CA GLU A 335 -10.37 -22.48 13.17
C GLU A 335 -9.05 -22.25 13.89
N TYR A 336 -7.96 -22.20 13.14
CA TYR A 336 -6.61 -21.99 13.63
C TYR A 336 -6.00 -20.80 12.91
N PHE A 337 -5.69 -19.77 13.70
CA PHE A 337 -5.04 -18.54 13.24
C PHE A 337 -3.61 -18.49 13.74
N VAL A 338 -2.75 -17.81 13.00
CA VAL A 338 -1.35 -17.57 13.35
C VAL A 338 -1.09 -16.07 13.28
N GLU A 339 -0.58 -15.52 14.37
CA GLU A 339 -0.20 -14.10 14.46
C GLU A 339 0.83 -13.73 13.37
N GLY A 340 0.57 -12.64 12.66
CA GLY A 340 1.31 -12.16 11.49
C GLY A 340 0.95 -12.84 10.17
N PHE A 341 0.21 -13.95 10.21
CA PHE A 341 0.00 -14.84 9.06
C PHE A 341 -1.47 -14.99 8.66
N GLY A 342 -2.40 -14.87 9.61
CA GLY A 342 -3.83 -15.08 9.40
C GLY A 342 -4.27 -16.54 9.60
N LYS A 343 -5.36 -16.94 8.95
CA LYS A 343 -5.96 -18.28 9.10
C LYS A 343 -5.15 -19.34 8.34
N VAL A 344 -4.78 -20.43 8.99
CA VAL A 344 -3.97 -21.51 8.38
C VAL A 344 -4.70 -22.85 8.27
N LYS A 345 -5.71 -23.09 9.12
CA LYS A 345 -6.43 -24.37 9.17
C LYS A 345 -7.83 -24.21 9.74
N THR A 346 -8.77 -25.01 9.24
CA THR A 346 -10.11 -25.21 9.77
C THR A 346 -10.39 -26.72 9.85
N VAL A 347 -11.02 -27.16 10.93
CA VAL A 347 -11.46 -28.54 11.13
C VAL A 347 -12.97 -28.51 11.34
N ASN A 348 -13.71 -29.09 10.39
CA ASN A 348 -15.15 -29.12 10.45
C ASN A 348 -15.66 -30.15 11.48
N LYS A 349 -16.94 -30.01 11.86
CA LYS A 349 -17.62 -30.94 12.80
C LYS A 349 -17.54 -32.41 12.36
N ASN A 350 -17.59 -32.67 11.06
CA ASN A 350 -17.50 -34.01 10.48
C ASN A 350 -16.04 -34.51 10.32
N GLY A 351 -15.05 -33.73 10.76
CA GLY A 351 -13.62 -34.03 10.62
C GLY A 351 -13.01 -33.62 9.29
N THR A 352 -13.76 -33.02 8.35
CA THR A 352 -13.18 -32.50 7.11
C THR A 352 -12.22 -31.35 7.44
N ILE A 353 -11.01 -31.40 6.86
CA ILE A 353 -9.95 -30.42 7.10
C ILE A 353 -9.84 -29.48 5.91
N PHE A 354 -9.74 -28.19 6.21
CA PHE A 354 -9.38 -27.13 5.28
C PHE A 354 -8.04 -26.58 5.76
N GLU A 355 -7.00 -26.61 4.96
CA GLU A 355 -5.67 -26.21 5.46
C GLU A 355 -4.74 -25.72 4.37
N LEU A 356 -3.79 -24.87 4.78
CA LEU A 356 -2.72 -24.38 3.94
C LEU A 356 -1.79 -25.52 3.55
N ILE A 357 -1.72 -25.82 2.25
CA ILE A 357 -0.91 -26.92 1.73
C ILE A 357 0.36 -26.45 1.04
N ASN A 358 0.41 -25.21 0.54
CA ASN A 358 1.55 -24.71 -0.22
C ASN A 358 1.66 -23.18 -0.20
N VAL A 359 2.89 -22.67 -0.33
CA VAL A 359 3.20 -21.24 -0.54
C VAL A 359 4.30 -21.13 -1.59
N GLU A 360 4.03 -20.42 -2.69
CA GLU A 360 4.92 -20.29 -3.87
C GLU A 360 5.27 -18.86 -4.21
#